data_AF-A0A7W1VQS6-F1
#
_entry.id   AF-A0A7W1VQS6-F1
#
_cell.length_a   1.000
_cell.length_b   1.000
_cell.length_c   1.000
_cell.angle_alpha   90.00
_cell.angle_beta   90.00
_cell.angle_gamma   90.00
#
_symmetry.space_group_name_H-M   'P 1'
#
loop_
_entity.id
_entity.type
_entity.pdbx_description
1 polymer ?
#
loop_
_entity_poly.entity_id
_entity_poly.type
_entity_poly.pdbx_seq_one_letter_code
_entity_poly.pdbx_strand_id
1 'polypeptide(L)'
;EATKNLSEKETLLSTHEREVQKVREQMTRTHQLYVEGEITAQGFGQFYKPAEERLNQLSSELPKLQAEVDFLRVNTLSADEILNEANTLYDRWPSLPVGEKRKIAESLVKMIVIGDGEIDITFSYLPTSEEVCKNQQQLRLG
;
A
#
# COMPACT_ATOMS: atom_id res chain seq x y z
N GLU A 1 -6.26 0.00 -11.78
CA GLU A 1 -4.97 -0.73 -11.79
C GLU A 1 -4.27 -0.81 -10.44
N ALA A 2 -4.16 0.27 -9.65
CA ALA A 2 -3.45 0.25 -8.36
C ALA A 2 -3.99 -0.78 -7.33
N THR A 3 -5.32 -0.93 -7.24
CA THR A 3 -5.98 -1.95 -6.39
C THR A 3 -5.69 -3.37 -6.84
N LYS A 4 -5.58 -3.60 -8.15
CA LYS A 4 -5.21 -4.91 -8.72
C LYS A 4 -3.75 -5.25 -8.42
N ASN A 5 -2.84 -4.27 -8.57
CA ASN A 5 -1.42 -4.44 -8.23
C ASN A 5 -1.21 -4.69 -6.73
N LEU A 6 -2.00 -4.05 -5.85
CA LEU A 6 -1.95 -4.30 -4.41
C LEU A 6 -2.38 -5.74 -4.08
N SER A 7 -3.52 -6.19 -4.63
CA SER A 7 -4.03 -7.55 -4.42
C SER A 7 -3.09 -8.64 -4.94
N GLU A 8 -2.45 -8.41 -6.09
CA GLU A 8 -1.43 -9.34 -6.63
C GLU A 8 -0.21 -9.43 -5.71
N LYS A 9 0.28 -8.29 -5.18
CA LYS A 9 1.41 -8.27 -4.24
C LYS A 9 1.07 -8.87 -2.87
N GLU A 10 -0.13 -8.65 -2.36
CA GLU A 10 -0.62 -9.31 -1.13
C GLU A 10 -0.70 -10.83 -1.30
N THR A 11 -1.16 -11.30 -2.46
CA THR A 11 -1.20 -12.73 -2.78
C THR A 11 0.21 -13.33 -2.87
N LEU A 12 1.15 -12.61 -3.49
CA LEU A 12 2.54 -13.01 -3.58
C LEU A 12 3.19 -13.09 -2.19
N LEU A 13 2.95 -12.09 -1.34
CA LEU A 13 3.42 -12.02 0.04
C LEU A 13 2.90 -13.21 0.86
N SER A 14 1.59 -13.48 0.82
CA SER A 14 0.99 -14.62 1.52
C SER A 14 1.57 -15.96 1.03
N THR A 15 1.84 -16.06 -0.27
CA THR A 15 2.48 -17.25 -0.85
C THR A 15 3.90 -17.43 -0.30
N HIS A 16 4.70 -16.36 -0.26
CA HIS A 16 6.06 -16.39 0.29
C HIS A 16 6.08 -16.73 1.78
N GLU A 17 5.16 -16.17 2.58
CA GLU A 17 5.01 -16.51 4.00
C GLU A 17 4.68 -17.99 4.20
N ARG A 18 3.79 -18.52 3.37
CA ARG A 18 3.43 -19.95 3.40
C ARG A 18 4.59 -20.84 2.99
N GLU A 19 5.41 -20.41 2.02
CA GLU A 19 6.63 -21.13 1.65
C GLU A 19 7.66 -21.12 2.79
N VAL A 20 7.88 -19.98 3.43
CA VAL A 20 8.75 -19.88 4.62
C VAL A 20 8.30 -20.86 5.71
N GLN A 21 6.99 -20.91 5.98
CA GLN A 21 6.45 -21.81 6.98
C GLN A 21 6.70 -23.30 6.63
N LYS A 22 6.48 -23.68 5.36
CA LYS A 22 6.78 -25.05 4.89
C LYS A 22 8.26 -25.40 5.03
N VAL A 23 9.15 -24.48 4.67
CA VAL A 23 10.60 -24.69 4.79
C VAL A 23 11.01 -24.86 6.26
N ARG A 24 10.45 -24.05 7.16
CA ARG A 24 10.67 -24.18 8.61
C ARG A 24 10.18 -25.53 9.17
N GLU A 25 9.02 -26.00 8.72
CA GLU A 25 8.48 -27.31 9.11
C GLU A 25 9.38 -28.45 8.62
N GLN A 26 9.87 -28.36 7.38
CA GLN A 26 10.83 -29.32 6.83
C GLN A 26 12.14 -29.34 7.64
N MET A 27 12.71 -28.16 7.94
CA MET A 27 13.91 -28.03 8.76
C MET A 27 13.71 -28.61 10.17
N THR A 28 12.55 -28.38 10.78
CA THR A 28 12.20 -28.90 12.11
C THR A 28 12.13 -30.43 12.08
N ARG A 29 11.50 -31.01 11.06
CA ARG A 29 11.41 -32.47 10.89
C ARG A 29 12.79 -33.09 10.66
N THR A 30 13.62 -32.49 9.80
CA THR A 30 15.00 -32.96 9.57
C THR A 30 15.85 -32.87 10.84
N HIS A 31 15.67 -31.83 11.65
CA HIS A 31 16.32 -31.71 12.95
C HIS A 31 15.87 -32.79 13.94
N GLN A 32 14.57 -33.10 14.01
CA GLN A 32 14.06 -34.19 14.86
C GLN A 32 14.68 -35.54 14.47
N LEU A 33 14.70 -35.87 13.16
CA LEU A 33 15.29 -37.11 12.68
C LEU A 33 16.79 -37.24 13.01
N TYR A 34 17.52 -36.12 13.06
CA TYR A 34 18.92 -36.12 13.47
C TYR A 34 19.08 -36.40 14.97
N VAL A 35 18.25 -35.76 15.80
CA VAL A 35 18.23 -35.97 17.26
C VAL A 35 17.82 -37.40 17.62
N GLU A 36 16.88 -37.98 16.86
CA GLU A 36 16.42 -39.37 17.02
C GLU A 36 17.44 -40.40 16.51
N GLY A 37 18.51 -39.97 15.84
CA GLY A 37 19.56 -40.83 15.32
C GLY A 37 19.22 -41.54 14.01
N GLU A 38 18.07 -41.23 13.41
CA GLU A 38 17.58 -41.80 12.16
C GLU A 38 18.36 -41.30 10.92
N ILE A 39 19.06 -40.17 11.04
CA ILE A 39 19.93 -39.63 9.98
C ILE A 39 21.33 -39.32 10.51
N THR A 40 22.33 -39.56 9.66
CA THR A 40 23.72 -39.20 9.94
C THR A 40 23.93 -37.69 9.82
N ALA A 41 24.97 -37.15 10.43
CA ALA A 41 25.34 -35.74 10.29
C ALA A 41 25.55 -35.32 8.82
N GLN A 42 26.05 -36.23 7.97
CA GLN A 42 26.21 -35.99 6.54
C GLN A 42 24.84 -35.89 5.84
N GLY A 43 23.90 -36.78 6.16
CA GLY A 43 22.53 -36.73 5.64
C GLY A 43 21.79 -35.47 6.09
N PHE A 44 21.91 -35.09 7.36
CA PHE A 44 21.38 -33.83 7.89
C PHE A 44 21.88 -32.63 7.08
N GLY A 45 23.19 -32.54 6.85
CA GLY A 45 23.77 -31.45 6.07
C GLY A 45 23.27 -31.38 4.62
N GLN A 46 22.97 -32.52 3.99
CA GLN A 46 22.45 -32.55 2.61
C GLN A 46 21.01 -32.00 2.51
N PHE A 47 20.17 -32.25 3.51
CA PHE A 47 18.77 -31.78 3.50
C PHE A 47 18.61 -30.41 4.15
N TYR A 48 19.38 -30.10 5.19
CA TYR A 48 19.24 -28.87 5.96
C TYR A 48 19.83 -27.65 5.25
N LYS A 49 21.01 -27.78 4.61
CA LYS A 49 21.69 -26.64 3.97
C LYS A 49 20.87 -25.99 2.84
N PRO A 50 20.28 -26.73 1.88
CA PRO A 50 19.45 -26.11 0.84
C PRO A 50 18.19 -25.45 1.41
N ALA A 51 17.62 -26.01 2.48
CA ALA A 51 16.46 -25.45 3.16
C ALA A 51 16.81 -24.14 3.89
N GLU A 52 17.96 -24.10 4.56
CA GLU A 52 18.51 -22.91 5.21
C GLU A 52 18.81 -21.80 4.20
N GLU A 53 19.45 -22.12 3.07
CA GLU A 53 19.71 -21.16 1.99
C GLU A 53 18.41 -20.56 1.44
N ARG A 54 17.40 -21.40 1.16
CA ARG A 54 16.08 -20.94 0.70
C ARG A 54 15.39 -20.06 1.74
N LEU A 55 15.47 -20.42 3.02
CA LEU A 55 14.90 -19.62 4.11
C LEU A 55 15.57 -18.24 4.19
N ASN A 56 16.89 -18.19 4.06
CA ASN A 56 17.65 -16.94 4.08
C ASN A 56 17.30 -16.04 2.88
N GLN A 57 17.15 -16.61 1.69
CA GLN A 57 16.68 -15.89 0.51
C GLN A 57 15.30 -15.28 0.75
N LEU A 58 14.31 -16.11 1.12
CA LEU A 58 12.94 -15.65 1.36
C LEU A 58 12.86 -14.62 2.50
N SER A 59 13.65 -14.79 3.56
CA SER A 59 13.68 -13.84 4.69
C SER A 59 14.31 -12.50 4.33
N SER A 60 15.17 -12.46 3.30
CA SER A 60 15.76 -11.21 2.80
C SER A 60 14.83 -10.44 1.86
N GLU A 61 13.93 -11.14 1.17
CA GLU A 61 13.01 -10.57 0.18
C GLU A 61 11.67 -10.13 0.79
N LEU A 62 11.17 -10.89 1.77
CA LEU A 62 9.91 -10.59 2.47
C LEU A 62 9.83 -9.15 3.02
N PRO A 63 10.85 -8.59 3.70
CA PRO A 63 10.76 -7.24 4.24
C PRO A 63 10.58 -6.17 3.16
N LYS A 64 11.15 -6.38 1.96
CA LYS A 64 11.01 -5.44 0.84
C LYS A 64 9.60 -5.48 0.27
N LEU A 65 9.07 -6.69 0.09
CA LEU A 65 7.71 -6.89 -0.41
C LEU A 65 6.67 -6.36 0.58
N GLN A 66 6.86 -6.60 1.87
CA GLN A 66 6.01 -6.07 2.94
C GLN A 66 5.99 -4.54 2.94
N ALA A 67 7.17 -3.90 2.87
CA ALA A 67 7.27 -2.45 2.83
C ALA A 67 6.55 -1.85 1.61
N GLU A 68 6.63 -2.50 0.45
CA GLU A 68 5.94 -2.06 -0.76
C GLU A 68 4.41 -2.20 -0.64
N VAL A 69 3.92 -3.30 -0.07
CA VAL A 69 2.49 -3.51 0.22
C VAL A 69 1.98 -2.46 1.20
N ASP A 70 2.70 -2.21 2.29
CA ASP A 70 2.31 -1.23 3.31
C ASP A 70 2.30 0.19 2.75
N PHE A 71 3.29 0.55 1.93
CA PHE A 71 3.30 1.82 1.22
C PHE A 71 2.08 1.98 0.31
N LEU A 72 1.79 0.97 -0.51
CA LEU A 72 0.64 1.01 -1.42
C LEU A 72 -0.69 1.09 -0.65
N ARG A 73 -0.82 0.33 0.44
CA ARG A 73 -2.02 0.32 1.28
C ARG A 73 -2.28 1.67 1.93
N VAL A 74 -1.25 2.31 2.50
CA VAL A 74 -1.37 3.67 3.07
C VAL A 74 -1.81 4.66 2.00
N ASN A 75 -1.21 4.63 0.81
CA ASN A 75 -1.60 5.53 -0.27
C ASN A 75 -3.05 5.31 -0.74
N THR A 76 -3.50 4.05 -0.83
CA THR A 76 -4.89 3.76 -1.20
C THR A 76 -5.89 4.23 -0.13
N LEU A 77 -5.58 3.99 1.16
CA LEU A 77 -6.44 4.43 2.25
C LEU A 77 -6.55 5.96 2.30
N SER A 78 -5.42 6.67 2.15
CA SER A 78 -5.43 8.14 2.08
C SER A 78 -6.25 8.67 0.90
N ALA A 79 -6.17 8.03 -0.27
CA ALA A 79 -6.94 8.44 -1.44
C ALA A 79 -8.44 8.19 -1.25
N ASP A 80 -8.83 7.02 -0.73
CA ASP A 80 -10.24 6.68 -0.47
C ASP A 80 -10.84 7.57 0.64
N GLU A 81 -10.09 7.91 1.69
CA GLU A 81 -10.53 8.84 2.74
C GLU A 81 -10.79 10.24 2.19
N ILE A 82 -9.88 10.77 1.37
CA ILE A 82 -10.04 12.08 0.71
C ILE A 82 -11.26 12.08 -0.23
N LEU A 83 -11.43 11.01 -1.02
CA LEU A 83 -12.58 10.89 -1.92
C LEU A 83 -13.90 10.81 -1.14
N ASN A 84 -13.92 10.04 -0.05
CA ASN A 84 -15.10 9.90 0.79
C ASN A 84 -15.46 11.22 1.49
N GLU A 85 -14.47 11.97 1.96
CA GLU A 85 -14.67 13.30 2.54
C GLU A 85 -15.19 14.30 1.49
N ALA A 86 -14.62 14.28 0.28
CA ALA A 86 -15.09 15.12 -0.83
C ALA A 86 -16.53 14.81 -1.24
N ASN A 87 -16.89 13.53 -1.38
CA ASN A 87 -18.26 13.10 -1.68
C ASN A 87 -19.23 13.48 -0.55
N THR A 88 -18.83 13.25 0.70
CA THR A 88 -19.62 13.64 1.87
C THR A 88 -19.87 15.15 1.92
N LEU A 89 -18.84 15.96 1.63
CA LEU A 89 -18.96 17.41 1.55
C LEU A 89 -19.88 17.82 0.39
N TYR A 90 -19.74 17.21 -0.79
CA TYR A 90 -20.59 17.49 -1.96
C TYR A 90 -22.06 17.20 -1.66
N ASP A 91 -22.36 16.03 -1.10
CA ASP A 91 -23.72 15.61 -0.76
C ASP A 91 -24.36 16.50 0.31
N ARG A 92 -23.55 16.97 1.28
CA ARG A 92 -24.01 17.86 2.35
C ARG A 92 -24.00 19.32 1.96
N TRP A 93 -23.32 19.71 0.88
CA TRP A 93 -23.19 21.10 0.47
C TRP A 93 -24.53 21.81 0.33
N PRO A 94 -25.59 21.25 -0.28
CA PRO A 94 -26.87 21.94 -0.38
C PRO A 94 -27.51 22.26 0.97
N SER A 95 -27.40 21.35 1.94
CA SER A 95 -28.04 21.44 3.26
C SER A 95 -27.22 22.18 4.32
N LEU A 96 -25.95 22.50 4.04
CA LEU A 96 -25.10 23.23 4.97
C LEU A 96 -25.56 24.70 5.17
N PRO A 97 -25.55 25.21 6.41
CA PRO A 97 -25.75 26.63 6.69
C PRO A 97 -24.70 27.52 5.99
N VAL A 98 -25.08 28.74 5.63
CA VAL A 98 -24.21 29.69 4.92
C VAL A 98 -22.92 30.00 5.70
N GLY A 99 -22.98 30.02 7.03
CA GLY A 99 -21.78 30.23 7.87
C GLY A 99 -20.75 29.10 7.73
N GLU A 100 -21.20 27.85 7.66
CA GLU A 100 -20.32 26.69 7.48
C GLU A 100 -19.76 26.63 6.05
N LYS A 101 -20.60 26.91 5.04
CA LYS A 101 -20.14 27.06 3.65
C LYS A 101 -19.04 28.12 3.51
N ARG A 102 -19.19 29.25 4.21
CA ARG A 102 -18.21 30.33 4.21
C ARG A 102 -16.88 29.89 4.83
N LYS A 103 -16.90 29.26 6.00
CA LYS A 103 -15.68 28.74 6.65
C LYS A 103 -14.91 27.77 5.74
N ILE A 104 -15.64 26.87 5.06
CA ILE A 104 -15.03 25.91 4.14
C ILE A 104 -14.42 26.64 2.93
N ALA A 105 -15.14 27.58 2.33
CA ALA A 105 -14.62 28.38 1.22
C ALA A 105 -13.38 29.21 1.61
N GLU A 106 -13.38 29.84 2.79
CA GLU A 106 -12.25 30.60 3.32
C GLU A 106 -11.03 29.72 3.63
N SER A 107 -11.24 28.46 4.04
CA SER A 107 -10.15 27.51 4.26
C SER A 107 -9.50 27.05 2.95
N LEU A 108 -10.29 26.92 1.88
CA LEU A 108 -9.83 26.41 0.59
C LEU A 108 -9.25 27.50 -0.31
N VAL A 109 -9.74 28.74 -0.18
CA VAL A 109 -9.40 29.85 -1.06
C VAL A 109 -8.39 30.78 -0.40
N LYS A 110 -7.24 30.95 -1.05
CA LYS A 110 -6.17 31.84 -0.60
C LYS A 110 -6.44 33.30 -0.96
N MET A 111 -6.94 33.55 -2.17
CA MET A 111 -7.23 34.89 -2.67
C MET A 111 -8.22 34.83 -3.83
N ILE A 112 -9.09 35.84 -3.94
CA ILE A 112 -9.99 36.04 -5.08
C ILE A 112 -9.67 37.41 -5.66
N VAL A 113 -9.36 37.47 -6.96
CA VAL A 113 -9.15 38.72 -7.70
C VAL A 113 -10.32 38.90 -8.66
N ILE A 114 -11.00 40.04 -8.55
CA ILE A 114 -12.13 40.40 -9.41
C ILE A 114 -11.61 41.42 -10.42
N GLY A 115 -11.48 41.00 -11.67
CA GLY A 115 -11.15 41.85 -12.81
C GLY A 115 -12.40 42.38 -13.53
N ASP A 116 -12.19 43.05 -14.67
CA ASP A 116 -13.27 43.51 -15.53
C ASP A 116 -13.76 42.36 -16.41
N GLY A 117 -14.74 41.61 -15.89
CA GLY A 117 -15.34 40.46 -16.59
C GLY A 117 -14.76 39.08 -16.22
N GLU A 118 -13.69 39.03 -15.43
CA GLU A 118 -13.04 37.78 -15.00
C GLU A 118 -12.89 37.71 -13.47
N ILE A 119 -12.99 36.49 -12.94
CA ILE A 119 -12.79 36.19 -11.51
C ILE A 119 -11.70 35.14 -11.40
N ASP A 120 -10.55 35.52 -10.88
CA ASP A 120 -9.45 34.61 -10.58
C ASP A 120 -9.53 34.14 -9.13
N ILE A 121 -9.62 32.82 -8.95
CA ILE A 121 -9.65 32.19 -7.62
C ILE A 121 -8.34 31.44 -7.42
N THR A 122 -7.54 31.88 -6.44
CA THR A 122 -6.33 31.20 -6.01
C THR A 122 -6.66 30.27 -4.85
N PHE A 123 -6.48 28.96 -5.01
CA PHE A 123 -6.69 27.98 -3.94
C PHE A 123 -5.44 27.80 -3.07
N SER A 124 -5.65 27.51 -1.78
CA SER A 124 -4.60 27.31 -0.77
C SER A 124 -3.87 25.99 -0.93
N TYR A 125 -4.53 24.96 -1.46
CA TYR A 125 -3.95 23.64 -1.72
C TYR A 125 -3.68 23.47 -3.21
N LEU A 126 -2.39 23.44 -3.58
CA LEU A 126 -1.95 22.93 -4.87
C LEU A 126 -1.46 21.50 -4.61
N PRO A 127 -2.19 20.44 -5.04
CA PRO A 127 -1.58 19.12 -5.11
C PRO A 127 -0.31 19.27 -5.96
N THR A 128 0.81 18.75 -5.47
CA THR A 128 2.04 18.78 -6.25
C THR A 128 1.78 18.07 -7.58
N SER A 129 2.42 18.52 -8.66
CA SER A 129 2.20 18.00 -10.02
C SER A 129 2.30 16.46 -10.12
N GLU A 130 3.00 15.84 -9.17
CA GLU A 130 3.11 14.40 -9.01
C GLU A 130 1.77 13.70 -8.66
N GLU A 131 0.93 14.31 -7.81
CA GLU A 131 -0.41 13.79 -7.44
C GLU A 131 -1.42 13.95 -8.60
N VAL A 132 -1.31 15.03 -9.37
CA VAL A 132 -2.17 15.28 -10.53
C VAL A 132 -1.83 14.35 -11.70
N CYS A 133 -0.54 14.08 -11.95
CA CYS A 133 -0.11 13.14 -12.98
C CYS A 133 -0.52 11.68 -12.66
N LYS A 134 -0.48 11.26 -11.39
CA LYS A 134 -0.91 9.90 -10.98
C LYS A 134 -2.40 9.66 -11.26
N ASN A 135 -3.26 10.65 -10.99
CA ASN A 135 -4.69 10.55 -11.26
C ASN A 135 -5.03 10.55 -12.76
N GLN A 136 -4.32 11.34 -13.58
CA GLN A 136 -4.54 11.39 -15.04
C GLN A 136 -4.07 10.12 -15.77
N GLN A 137 -3.02 9.46 -15.28
CA GLN A 137 -2.55 8.19 -15.85
C GLN A 137 -3.52 7.04 -15.56
N GLN A 138 -4.12 7.00 -14.37
CA GLN A 138 -5.09 5.95 -14.00
C GLN A 138 -6.42 6.07 -14.76
N LEU A 139 -6.83 7.27 -15.19
CA LEU A 139 -8.04 7.49 -16.00
C LEU A 139 -7.86 7.12 -17.48
N ARG A 140 -6.63 6.99 -17.98
CA ARG A 140 -6.34 6.63 -19.38
C ARG A 140 -6.20 5.13 -19.63
N LEU A 141 -6.15 4.33 -18.56
CA LEU A 141 -6.01 2.87 -18.60
C LEU A 141 -7.29 2.12 -18.14
N GLY A 142 -8.42 2.83 -18.04
CA GLY A 142 -9.75 2.27 -17.81
C GLY A 142 -10.49 2.00 -19.10
#